data_AF-A0A1V9ZER3-F1
#
_entry.id   AF-A0A1V9ZER3-F1
#
_cell.length_a   1.000
_cell.length_b   1.000
_cell.length_c   1.000
_cell.angle_alpha   90.00
_cell.angle_beta   90.00
_cell.angle_gamma   90.00
#
_symmetry.space_group_name_H-M   'P 1'
#
loop_
_entity.id
_entity.type
_entity.pdbx_description
1 polymer ?
#
loop_
_entity_poly.entity_id
_entity_poly.type
_entity_poly.pdbx_seq_one_letter_code
_entity_poly.pdbx_strand_id
1 'polypeptide(L)'
;MKTTKRPPVKLVYKPPSERALVTAKEASNMNRATSGIAGALDSLRGRMDVLDKEIKADMKGKKDYEDELFKLNTRKEDILLKLRECQRWTDLFASKIQPLEDSYRATTVEMSDEYEQAKIKHAQGLQVLIDNFNYHPEYKRYNDDFSAVPFRPK
;
A
#
# COMPACT_ATOMS: atom_id res chain seq x y z
N MET A 1 57.01 -30.66 -5.56
CA MET A 1 56.72 -29.57 -6.52
C MET A 1 57.97 -28.71 -6.63
N LYS A 2 58.69 -28.74 -7.76
CA LYS A 2 59.92 -27.95 -7.98
C LYS A 2 59.57 -26.67 -8.75
N THR A 3 59.75 -25.52 -8.12
CA THR A 3 59.56 -24.19 -8.71
C THR A 3 60.84 -23.81 -9.48
N THR A 4 60.77 -23.74 -10.80
CA THR A 4 61.88 -23.27 -11.64
C THR A 4 61.84 -21.74 -11.73
N LYS A 5 62.45 -21.05 -10.75
CA LYS A 5 62.70 -19.60 -10.88
C LYS A 5 63.77 -19.39 -11.96
N ARG A 6 63.38 -18.79 -13.10
CA ARG A 6 64.34 -18.31 -14.12
C ARG A 6 65.24 -17.24 -13.48
N PRO A 7 66.57 -17.27 -13.72
CA PRO A 7 67.46 -16.24 -13.22
C PRO A 7 67.17 -14.90 -13.93
N PRO A 8 67.38 -13.75 -13.24
CA PRO A 8 67.13 -12.44 -13.84
C PRO A 8 68.11 -12.21 -15.01
N VAL A 9 67.58 -11.71 -16.12
CA VAL A 9 68.36 -11.35 -17.30
C VAL A 9 69.31 -10.20 -16.93
N LYS A 10 70.62 -10.41 -17.04
CA LYS A 10 71.60 -9.33 -16.90
C LYS A 10 71.49 -8.41 -18.12
N LEU A 11 70.99 -7.20 -17.93
CA LEU A 11 71.00 -6.14 -18.94
C LEU A 11 72.44 -5.65 -19.13
N VAL A 12 73.09 -6.10 -20.20
CA VAL A 12 74.41 -5.60 -20.60
C VAL A 12 74.20 -4.32 -21.41
N TYR A 13 74.48 -3.17 -20.80
CA TYR A 13 74.46 -1.89 -21.50
C TYR A 13 75.75 -1.73 -22.32
N LYS A 14 75.63 -1.83 -23.64
CA LYS A 14 76.73 -1.51 -24.57
C LYS A 14 76.94 0.01 -24.66
N PRO A 15 78.19 0.48 -24.82
CA PRO A 15 78.49 1.91 -24.96
C PRO A 15 77.79 2.52 -26.19
N PRO A 16 77.48 3.83 -26.18
CA PRO A 16 76.70 4.47 -27.25
C PRO A 16 77.28 4.31 -28.66
N SER A 17 78.59 4.08 -28.76
CA SER A 17 79.35 3.90 -30.02
C SER A 17 79.11 2.56 -30.73
N GLU A 18 78.53 1.56 -30.07
CA GLU A 18 78.27 0.21 -30.63
C GLU A 18 76.78 -0.07 -30.89
N ARG A 19 75.91 0.93 -30.73
CA ARG A 19 74.49 0.76 -31.04
C ARG A 19 74.34 0.72 -32.56
N ALA A 20 74.07 -0.47 -33.10
CA ALA A 20 73.69 -0.61 -34.50
C ALA A 20 72.51 0.33 -34.78
N LEU A 21 72.64 1.15 -35.83
CA LEU A 21 71.55 1.97 -36.33
C LEU A 21 70.39 1.03 -36.67
N VAL A 22 69.26 1.20 -35.96
CA VAL A 22 68.05 0.38 -36.18
C VAL A 22 67.74 0.42 -37.67
N THR A 23 67.65 -0.74 -38.31
CA THR A 23 67.37 -0.78 -39.74
C THR A 23 65.98 -0.21 -39.99
N ALA A 24 65.76 0.44 -41.14
CA ALA A 24 64.46 1.05 -41.46
C ALA A 24 63.28 0.06 -41.35
N LYS A 25 63.54 -1.23 -41.62
CA LYS A 25 62.57 -2.32 -41.48
C LYS A 25 62.24 -2.64 -40.01
N GLU A 26 63.24 -2.68 -39.14
CA GLU A 26 63.04 -2.88 -37.69
C GLU A 26 62.33 -1.68 -37.05
N ALA A 27 62.69 -0.45 -37.45
CA ALA A 27 61.99 0.76 -37.03
C ALA A 27 60.52 0.76 -37.50
N SER A 28 60.25 0.33 -38.73
CA SER A 28 58.88 0.19 -39.26
C SER A 28 58.06 -0.85 -38.50
N ASN A 29 58.65 -2.02 -38.20
CA ASN A 29 57.99 -3.07 -37.44
C ASN A 29 57.71 -2.64 -35.98
N MET A 30 58.66 -1.96 -35.36
CA MET A 30 58.49 -1.40 -34.02
C MET A 30 57.38 -0.34 -34.00
N ASN A 31 57.37 0.59 -34.96
CA ASN A 31 56.32 1.60 -35.08
C ASN A 31 54.94 0.98 -35.29
N ARG A 32 54.82 -0.09 -36.09
CA ARG A 32 53.56 -0.84 -36.27
C ARG A 32 53.11 -1.52 -34.97
N ALA A 33 54.02 -2.18 -34.26
CA ALA A 33 53.71 -2.82 -32.98
C ALA A 33 53.29 -1.79 -31.93
N THR A 34 54.01 -0.67 -31.81
CA THR A 34 53.68 0.43 -30.90
C THR A 34 52.33 1.06 -31.26
N SER A 35 52.04 1.27 -32.54
CA SER A 35 50.75 1.82 -33.00
C SER A 35 49.59 0.87 -32.69
N GLY A 36 49.80 -0.45 -32.86
CA GLY A 36 48.79 -1.47 -32.51
C GLY A 36 48.51 -1.51 -31.01
N ILE A 37 49.55 -1.40 -30.17
CA ILE A 37 49.42 -1.32 -28.71
C ILE A 37 48.68 -0.03 -28.31
N ALA A 38 49.04 1.12 -28.90
CA ALA A 38 48.37 2.39 -28.63
C ALA A 38 46.88 2.32 -28.97
N GLY A 39 46.52 1.80 -30.15
CA GLY A 39 45.11 1.63 -30.54
C GLY A 39 44.34 0.68 -29.62
N ALA A 40 44.97 -0.39 -29.14
CA ALA A 40 44.37 -1.29 -28.16
C ALA A 40 44.14 -0.62 -26.80
N LEU A 41 45.11 0.20 -26.34
CA LEU A 41 44.99 0.98 -25.10
C LEU A 41 43.89 2.04 -25.20
N ASP A 42 43.79 2.75 -26.32
CA ASP A 42 42.74 3.73 -26.57
C ASP A 42 41.36 3.06 -26.62
N SER A 43 41.25 1.88 -27.25
CA SER A 43 40.01 1.11 -27.24
C SER A 43 39.63 0.64 -25.84
N LEU A 44 40.60 0.21 -25.02
CA LEU A 44 40.34 -0.21 -23.64
C LEU A 44 39.88 0.98 -22.79
N ARG A 45 40.55 2.13 -22.93
CA ARG A 45 40.16 3.37 -22.25
C ARG A 45 38.73 3.76 -22.59
N GLY A 46 38.36 3.73 -23.87
CA GLY A 46 36.99 4.02 -24.30
C GLY A 46 35.95 3.06 -23.68
N ARG A 47 36.29 1.77 -23.53
CA ARG A 47 35.42 0.80 -22.85
C ARG A 47 35.33 1.06 -21.35
N MET A 48 36.41 1.44 -20.69
CA MET A 48 36.39 1.83 -19.27
C MET A 48 35.51 3.06 -19.05
N ASP A 49 35.59 4.07 -19.92
CA ASP A 49 34.75 5.27 -19.84
C ASP A 49 33.26 4.96 -20.02
N VAL A 50 32.93 3.98 -20.87
CA VAL A 50 31.55 3.49 -21.06
C VAL A 50 31.08 2.76 -19.80
N LEU A 51 31.89 1.83 -19.29
CA LEU A 51 31.56 1.06 -18.09
C LEU A 51 31.38 1.97 -16.86
N ASP A 52 32.21 3.01 -16.71
CA ASP A 52 32.06 4.00 -15.64
C ASP A 52 30.74 4.78 -15.73
N LYS A 53 30.25 5.05 -16.95
CA LYS A 53 28.94 5.69 -17.14
C LYS A 53 27.81 4.73 -16.79
N GLU A 54 27.91 3.46 -17.19
CA GLU A 54 26.94 2.42 -16.85
C GLU A 54 26.86 2.22 -15.33
N ILE A 55 28.01 2.10 -14.64
CA ILE A 55 28.05 1.99 -13.18
C ILE A 55 27.37 3.18 -12.50
N LYS A 56 27.60 4.40 -12.98
CA LYS A 56 26.94 5.60 -12.44
C LYS A 56 25.43 5.58 -12.68
N ALA A 57 24.99 5.13 -13.85
CA ALA A 57 23.58 4.97 -14.17
C ALA A 57 22.92 3.91 -13.27
N ASP A 58 23.58 2.78 -13.05
CA ASP A 58 23.09 1.70 -12.19
C ASP A 58 23.03 2.13 -10.73
N MET A 59 24.04 2.84 -10.22
CA MET A 59 24.00 3.39 -8.86
C MET A 59 22.85 4.37 -8.67
N LYS A 60 22.57 5.20 -9.68
CA LYS A 60 21.40 6.08 -9.66
C LYS A 60 20.10 5.26 -9.66
N GLY A 61 19.98 4.28 -10.57
CA GLY A 61 18.81 3.41 -10.64
C GLY A 61 18.55 2.67 -9.34
N LYS A 62 19.60 2.14 -8.70
CA LYS A 62 19.52 1.51 -7.38
C LYS A 62 18.93 2.46 -6.33
N LYS A 63 19.42 3.70 -6.27
CA LYS A 63 18.89 4.70 -5.35
C LYS A 63 17.42 5.03 -5.64
N ASP A 64 17.08 5.21 -6.90
CA ASP A 64 15.69 5.49 -7.31
C ASP A 64 14.75 4.35 -6.87
N TYR A 65 15.19 3.09 -6.97
CA TYR A 65 14.44 1.94 -6.45
C TYR A 65 14.35 1.91 -4.92
N GLU A 66 15.42 2.23 -4.21
CA GLU A 66 15.42 2.32 -2.74
C GLU A 66 14.43 3.39 -2.25
N ASP A 67 14.37 4.55 -2.92
CA ASP A 67 13.44 5.63 -2.62
C ASP A 67 11.98 5.21 -2.85
N GLU A 68 11.69 4.52 -3.96
CA GLU A 68 10.34 4.00 -4.23
C GLU A 68 9.94 2.89 -3.25
N LEU A 69 10.89 2.01 -2.89
CA LEU A 69 10.65 0.97 -1.89
C LEU A 69 10.32 1.57 -0.52
N PHE A 70 11.03 2.64 -0.14
CA PHE A 70 10.75 3.38 1.08
C PHE A 70 9.33 3.95 1.08
N LYS A 71 8.94 4.67 0.02
CA LYS A 71 7.57 5.21 -0.12
C LYS A 71 6.50 4.13 -0.03
N LEU A 72 6.73 3.00 -0.69
CA LEU A 72 5.79 1.89 -0.70
C LEU A 72 5.62 1.27 0.70
N ASN A 73 6.72 1.08 1.43
CA ASN A 73 6.69 0.56 2.79
C ASN A 73 5.99 1.51 3.76
N THR A 74 6.27 2.81 3.69
CA THR A 74 5.54 3.81 4.50
C THR A 74 4.05 3.77 4.21
N ARG A 75 3.65 3.74 2.93
CA ARG A 75 2.23 3.66 2.55
C ARG A 75 1.57 2.36 3.03
N LYS A 76 2.30 1.25 3.00
CA LYS A 76 1.82 -0.04 3.53
C LYS A 76 1.57 0.06 5.04
N GLU A 77 2.49 0.63 5.79
CA GLU A 77 2.36 0.82 7.24
C GLU A 77 1.17 1.70 7.60
N ASP A 78 1.00 2.82 6.89
CA ASP A 78 -0.16 3.72 7.06
C ASP A 78 -1.49 3.02 6.81
N ILE A 79 -1.57 2.22 5.74
CA ILE A 79 -2.79 1.46 5.42
C ILE A 79 -3.05 0.40 6.49
N LEU A 80 -2.02 -0.30 6.98
CA LEU A 80 -2.18 -1.30 8.04
C LEU A 80 -2.59 -0.67 9.38
N LEU A 81 -2.15 0.56 9.67
CA LEU A 81 -2.63 1.33 10.82
C LEU A 81 -4.11 1.65 10.67
N LYS A 82 -4.51 2.24 9.54
CA LYS A 82 -5.92 2.56 9.26
C LYS A 82 -6.82 1.33 9.29
N LEU A 83 -6.35 0.21 8.73
CA LEU A 83 -7.11 -1.04 8.73
C LEU A 83 -7.38 -1.52 10.16
N ARG A 84 -6.38 -1.47 11.04
CA ARG A 84 -6.53 -1.82 12.46
C ARG A 84 -7.51 -0.89 13.17
N GLU A 85 -7.44 0.40 12.89
CA GLU A 85 -8.39 1.38 13.45
C GLU A 85 -9.81 1.12 12.97
N CYS A 86 -10.02 0.89 11.67
CA CYS A 86 -11.31 0.54 11.09
C CYS A 86 -11.86 -0.75 11.72
N GLN A 87 -11.03 -1.79 11.84
CA GLN A 87 -11.46 -3.05 12.46
C GLN A 87 -11.90 -2.82 13.90
N ARG A 88 -11.12 -2.08 14.69
CA ARG A 88 -11.48 -1.73 16.08
C ARG A 88 -12.81 -0.97 16.14
N TRP A 89 -13.05 -0.05 15.21
CA TRP A 89 -14.31 0.68 15.13
C TRP A 89 -15.47 -0.23 14.75
N THR A 90 -15.28 -1.15 13.81
CA THR A 90 -16.28 -2.15 13.43
C THR A 90 -16.63 -3.06 14.61
N ASP A 91 -15.62 -3.53 15.35
CA ASP A 91 -15.83 -4.38 16.52
C ASP A 91 -16.57 -3.62 17.64
N LEU A 92 -16.25 -2.34 17.83
CA LEU A 92 -16.98 -1.47 18.77
C LEU A 92 -18.44 -1.26 18.32
N PHE A 93 -18.65 -1.03 17.03
CA PHE A 93 -19.99 -0.86 16.47
C PHE A 93 -20.83 -2.13 16.66
N ALA A 94 -20.28 -3.29 16.29
CA ALA A 94 -20.94 -4.58 16.44
C ALA A 94 -21.25 -4.94 17.91
N SER A 95 -20.37 -4.57 18.84
CA SER A 95 -20.56 -4.89 20.26
C SER A 95 -21.50 -3.95 21.01
N LYS A 96 -21.54 -2.66 20.65
CA LYS A 96 -22.27 -1.65 21.43
C LYS A 96 -23.40 -0.96 20.68
N ILE A 97 -23.20 -0.70 19.39
CA ILE A 97 -24.12 0.15 18.61
C ILE A 97 -25.17 -0.71 17.92
N GLN A 98 -24.77 -1.82 17.29
CA GLN A 98 -25.70 -2.72 16.62
C GLN A 98 -26.75 -3.31 17.57
N PRO A 99 -26.40 -3.80 18.79
CA PRO A 99 -27.41 -4.28 19.72
C PRO A 99 -28.36 -3.18 20.20
N LEU A 100 -27.89 -1.92 20.26
CA LEU A 100 -28.71 -0.77 20.61
C LEU A 100 -29.69 -0.42 19.49
N GLU A 101 -29.25 -0.45 18.23
CA GLU A 101 -30.11 -0.24 17.07
C GLU A 101 -31.18 -1.34 16.96
N ASP A 102 -30.78 -2.60 17.20
CA ASP A 102 -31.69 -3.74 17.18
C ASP A 102 -32.72 -3.63 18.32
N SER A 103 -32.28 -3.28 19.53
CA SER A 103 -33.17 -3.04 20.68
C SER A 103 -34.13 -1.88 20.39
N TYR A 104 -33.64 -0.80 19.81
CA TYR A 104 -34.47 0.37 19.47
C TYR A 104 -35.54 0.03 18.44
N ARG A 105 -35.18 -0.75 17.41
CA ARG A 105 -36.11 -1.25 16.41
C ARG A 105 -37.15 -2.17 17.04
N ALA A 106 -36.73 -3.09 17.91
CA ALA A 106 -37.62 -3.98 18.63
C ALA A 106 -38.63 -3.20 19.48
N THR A 107 -38.18 -2.24 20.30
CA THR A 107 -39.07 -1.41 21.12
C THR A 107 -40.05 -0.59 20.28
N THR A 108 -39.62 -0.08 19.13
CA THR A 108 -40.52 0.69 18.24
C THR A 108 -41.62 -0.20 17.64
N VAL A 109 -41.30 -1.46 17.32
CA VAL A 109 -42.29 -2.44 16.84
C VAL A 109 -43.24 -2.82 17.97
N GLU A 110 -42.72 -3.16 19.16
CA GLU A 110 -43.53 -3.51 20.33
C GLU A 110 -44.51 -2.38 20.70
N MET A 111 -44.06 -1.13 20.72
CA MET A 111 -44.94 0.02 20.95
C MET A 111 -46.05 0.09 19.90
N SER A 112 -45.73 -0.14 18.62
CA SER A 112 -46.74 -0.13 17.55
C SER A 112 -47.83 -1.18 17.78
N ASP A 113 -47.44 -2.38 18.20
CA ASP A 113 -48.37 -3.48 18.49
C ASP A 113 -49.22 -3.18 19.73
N GLU A 114 -48.64 -2.59 20.78
CA GLU A 114 -49.38 -2.14 21.96
C GLU A 114 -50.45 -1.10 21.63
N TYR A 115 -50.14 -0.12 20.77
CA TYR A 115 -51.11 0.87 20.33
C TYR A 115 -52.27 0.26 19.54
N GLU A 116 -52.00 -0.73 18.68
CA GLU A 116 -53.07 -1.44 17.96
C GLU A 116 -53.92 -2.30 18.91
N GLN A 117 -53.31 -2.99 19.87
CA GLN A 117 -54.07 -3.71 20.90
C GLN A 117 -54.92 -2.77 21.77
N ALA A 118 -54.41 -1.59 22.11
CA ALA A 118 -55.16 -0.59 22.86
C ALA A 118 -56.39 -0.12 22.10
N LYS A 119 -56.29 0.11 20.78
CA LYS A 119 -57.45 0.44 19.92
C LYS A 119 -58.50 -0.66 19.93
N ILE A 120 -58.09 -1.92 19.77
CA ILE A 120 -59.00 -3.08 19.78
C ILE A 120 -59.71 -3.19 21.14
N LYS A 121 -58.96 -3.14 22.24
CA LYS A 121 -59.52 -3.22 23.59
C LYS A 121 -60.43 -2.04 23.92
N HIS A 122 -60.11 -0.84 23.42
CA HIS A 122 -60.97 0.34 23.55
C HIS A 122 -62.32 0.12 22.84
N ALA A 123 -62.30 -0.38 21.61
CA ALA A 123 -63.52 -0.74 20.87
C ALA A 123 -64.33 -1.83 21.58
N GLN A 124 -63.67 -2.87 22.11
CA GLN A 124 -64.32 -3.90 22.91
C GLN A 124 -64.94 -3.35 24.20
N GLY A 125 -64.25 -2.44 24.88
CA GLY A 125 -64.77 -1.76 26.07
C GLY A 125 -66.04 -0.96 25.78
N LEU A 126 -66.07 -0.23 24.65
CA LEU A 126 -67.29 0.45 24.19
C LEU A 126 -68.43 -0.53 23.94
N GLN A 127 -68.16 -1.69 23.33
CA GLN A 127 -69.20 -2.72 23.12
C GLN A 127 -69.77 -3.25 24.44
N VAL A 128 -68.93 -3.52 25.44
CA VAL A 128 -69.37 -3.95 26.78
C VAL A 128 -70.27 -2.92 27.44
N LEU A 129 -69.96 -1.63 27.27
CA LEU A 129 -70.80 -0.53 27.79
C LEU A 129 -72.16 -0.47 27.10
N ILE A 130 -72.21 -0.70 25.78
CA ILE A 130 -73.46 -0.78 25.03
C ILE A 130 -74.32 -1.93 25.55
N ASP A 131 -73.73 -3.13 25.64
CA ASP A 131 -74.45 -4.37 25.92
C ASP A 131 -74.95 -4.46 27.37
N ASN A 132 -74.18 -3.96 28.34
CA ASN A 132 -74.45 -4.17 29.78
C ASN A 132 -74.92 -2.92 30.53
N PHE A 133 -74.69 -1.73 29.99
CA PHE A 133 -74.92 -0.47 30.70
C PHE A 133 -75.81 0.51 29.93
N ASN A 134 -76.48 0.09 28.85
CA ASN A 134 -77.35 0.94 28.02
C ASN A 134 -76.63 2.19 27.49
N TYR A 135 -75.32 2.07 27.21
CA TYR A 135 -74.56 3.16 26.63
C TYR A 135 -75.06 3.47 25.21
N HIS A 136 -75.48 4.73 24.96
CA HIS A 136 -75.89 5.18 23.64
C HIS A 136 -74.70 5.85 22.93
N PRO A 137 -74.33 5.44 21.71
CA PRO A 137 -73.16 5.96 20.99
C PRO A 137 -73.14 7.48 20.80
N GLU A 138 -74.31 8.12 20.75
CA GLU A 138 -74.49 9.58 20.63
C GLU A 138 -74.07 10.35 21.89
N TYR A 139 -73.98 9.69 23.06
CA TYR A 139 -73.47 10.30 24.31
C TYR A 139 -71.94 10.19 24.44
N LYS A 140 -71.27 9.64 23.42
CA LYS A 140 -69.81 9.65 23.32
C LYS A 140 -69.32 11.09 23.33
N ARG A 141 -68.42 11.43 24.25
CA ARG A 141 -67.84 12.77 24.28
C ARG A 141 -66.92 12.92 23.07
N TYR A 142 -66.80 14.13 22.53
CA TYR A 142 -65.95 14.40 21.36
C TYR A 142 -64.47 14.03 21.57
N ASN A 143 -64.05 13.79 22.82
CA ASN A 143 -62.70 13.38 23.21
C ASN A 143 -62.58 11.89 23.61
N ASP A 144 -63.63 11.08 23.46
CA ASP A 144 -63.60 9.62 23.71
C ASP A 144 -63.04 8.81 22.51
N ASP A 145 -62.52 9.47 21.48
CA ASP A 145 -61.80 8.80 20.39
C ASP A 145 -60.35 8.51 20.80
N PHE A 146 -59.97 7.23 20.80
CA PHE A 146 -58.58 6.83 20.98
C PHE A 146 -57.76 7.16 19.72
N SER A 147 -57.10 8.32 19.71
CA SER A 147 -56.39 8.87 18.56
C SER A 147 -54.86 8.73 18.63
N ALA A 148 -54.34 7.82 19.45
CA ALA A 148 -52.90 7.71 19.64
C ALA A 148 -52.19 7.11 18.40
N VAL A 149 -51.11 7.76 17.98
CA VAL A 149 -50.26 7.33 16.87
C VAL A 149 -48.93 6.87 17.45
N PRO A 150 -48.42 5.66 17.10
CA PRO A 150 -47.13 5.19 17.57
C PRO A 150 -46.03 6.21 17.27
N PHE A 151 -45.17 6.47 18.25
CA PHE A 151 -44.03 7.36 18.06
C PHE A 151 -43.11 6.80 16.97
N ARG A 152 -42.87 7.60 15.93
CA ARG A 152 -41.88 7.32 14.88
C ARG A 152 -40.84 8.44 14.90
N PRO A 153 -39.62 8.16 15.37
CA PRO A 153 -38.53 9.14 15.34
C PRO A 153 -38.16 9.44 13.89
N LYS A 154 -37.84 10.71 13.61
CA LYS A 154 -37.34 11.15 12.30
C LYS A 154 -35.83 10.94 12.19
#